data_AF-N0AR05-F1
#
_entry.id   AF-N0AR05-F1
#
_cell.length_a   1.000
_cell.length_b   1.000
_cell.length_c   1.000
_cell.angle_alpha   90.00
_cell.angle_beta   90.00
_cell.angle_gamma   90.00
#
_symmetry.space_group_name_H-M   'P 1'
#
loop_
_entity.id
_entity.type
_entity.pdbx_description
1 polymer ?
#
loop_
_entity_poly.entity_id
_entity_poly.type
_entity_poly.pdbx_seq_one_letter_code
_entity_poly.pdbx_strand_id
1 'polypeptide(L)' 'MKGITTVLKHELLLLIEKKRAELIHVVSDKGMTSPAAVRHSQELDELLNNYHKKYIKKIN' A
#
# COMPACT_ATOMS: atom_id res chain seq x y z
N MET A 1 19.79 -17.53 -3.11
CA MET A 1 18.98 -16.37 -3.55
C MET A 1 17.64 -16.17 -2.82
N LYS A 2 17.20 -17.07 -1.91
CA LYS A 2 15.93 -16.92 -1.14
C LYS A 2 15.87 -15.69 -0.20
N GLY A 3 17.01 -15.15 0.26
CA GLY A 3 17.06 -14.04 1.21
C GLY A 3 16.59 -12.70 0.63
N ILE A 4 16.96 -12.38 -0.61
CA ILE A 4 16.65 -11.08 -1.24
C ILE A 4 15.14 -10.92 -1.47
N THR A 5 14.46 -11.99 -1.88
CA THR A 5 13.01 -11.97 -2.14
C THR A 5 12.18 -11.70 -0.87
N THR A 6 12.63 -12.21 0.28
CA THR A 6 11.95 -11.98 1.57
C THR A 6 12.12 -10.53 2.06
N VAL A 7 13.31 -9.95 1.84
CA VAL A 7 13.57 -8.53 2.18
C VAL A 7 12.70 -7.59 1.35
N LEU A 8 12.67 -7.78 0.02
CA LEU A 8 11.83 -6.96 -0.88
C LEU A 8 10.33 -7.05 -0.55
N LYS A 9 9.86 -8.22 -0.11
CA LYS A 9 8.47 -8.41 0.35
C LYS A 9 8.18 -7.57 1.60
N HIS A 10 9.11 -7.56 2.55
CA HIS A 10 8.96 -6.80 3.80
C HIS A 10 9.01 -5.28 3.55
N GLU A 11 9.92 -4.82 2.69
CA GLU A 11 10.00 -3.41 2.31
C GLU A 11 8.69 -2.92 1.67
N LEU A 12 8.08 -3.71 0.78
CA LEU A 12 6.80 -3.35 0.19
C LEU A 12 5.67 -3.29 1.24
N LEU A 13 5.68 -4.17 2.24
CA LEU A 13 4.73 -4.09 3.37
C LEU A 13 4.91 -2.83 4.20
N LEU A 14 6.16 -2.44 4.48
CA LEU A 14 6.44 -1.20 5.21
C LEU A 14 5.94 0.04 4.44
N LEU A 15 6.07 0.05 3.11
CA LEU A 15 5.54 1.11 2.27
C LEU A 15 4.00 1.17 2.31
N ILE A 16 3.33 0.01 2.29
CA ILE A 16 1.88 -0.07 2.43
C ILE A 16 1.42 0.51 3.77
N GLU A 17 2.05 0.12 4.87
CA GLU A 17 1.65 0.60 6.20
C GLU A 17 1.96 2.08 6.41
N LYS A 18 3.08 2.57 5.87
CA LYS A 18 3.37 4.00 5.84
C LYS A 18 2.29 4.77 5.09
N LYS A 19 1.94 4.34 3.87
CA LYS A 19 0.91 5.01 3.05
C LYS A 19 -0.48 4.94 3.70
N ARG A 20 -0.80 3.84 4.40
CA ARG A 20 -2.02 3.70 5.20
C ARG A 20 -2.08 4.75 6.31
N ALA A 21 -1.00 4.93 7.06
CA ALA A 21 -0.93 5.95 8.11
C ALA A 21 -1.10 7.37 7.55
N GLU A 22 -0.45 7.67 6.40
CA GLU A 22 -0.64 8.94 5.68
C GLU A 22 -2.09 9.16 5.29
N LEU A 23 -2.77 8.14 4.73
CA LEU A 23 -4.17 8.22 4.36
C LEU A 23 -5.07 8.48 5.57
N ILE A 24 -4.87 7.76 6.69
CA ILE A 24 -5.64 7.96 7.92
C ILE A 24 -5.51 9.41 8.40
N HIS A 25 -4.28 9.94 8.41
CA HIS A 25 -4.04 11.33 8.78
C HIS A 25 -4.77 12.30 7.86
N VAL A 26 -4.66 12.12 6.53
CA VAL A 26 -5.31 12.99 5.54
C VAL A 26 -6.83 12.94 5.63
N VAL A 27 -7.41 11.76 5.86
CA VAL A 27 -8.86 11.59 6.06
C VAL A 27 -9.30 12.29 7.35
N SER A 28 -8.52 12.19 8.43
CA SER A 28 -8.82 12.88 9.68
C SER A 28 -8.74 14.39 9.57
N ASP A 29 -7.82 14.92 8.76
CA ASP A 29 -7.60 16.36 8.57
C ASP A 29 -8.57 16.99 7.56
N LYS A 30 -8.80 16.31 6.42
CA LYS A 30 -9.46 16.88 5.23
C LYS A 30 -10.80 16.22 4.89
N GLY A 31 -11.16 15.14 5.57
CA GLY A 31 -12.32 14.34 5.26
C GLY A 31 -12.08 13.34 4.12
N MET A 32 -12.86 12.26 4.15
CA MET A 32 -12.70 11.08 3.28
C MET A 32 -12.91 11.36 1.79
N THR A 33 -13.77 12.32 1.45
CA THR A 33 -14.10 12.68 0.07
C THR A 33 -13.20 13.77 -0.50
N SER A 34 -12.23 14.28 0.28
CA SER A 34 -11.30 15.29 -0.21
C SER A 34 -10.46 14.75 -1.37
N PRO A 35 -10.11 15.58 -2.36
CA PRO A 35 -9.21 15.17 -3.45
C PRO A 35 -7.88 14.60 -2.94
N ALA A 36 -7.40 15.08 -1.78
CA ALA A 36 -6.22 14.55 -1.12
C ALA A 36 -6.46 13.12 -0.61
N ALA A 37 -7.52 12.87 0.15
CA ALA A 37 -7.84 11.52 0.65
C ALA A 37 -8.05 10.52 -0.51
N VAL A 38 -8.71 10.94 -1.59
CA VAL A 38 -8.90 10.12 -2.79
C VAL A 38 -7.57 9.78 -3.47
N ARG A 39 -6.64 10.74 -3.57
CA ARG A 39 -5.30 10.46 -4.12
C ARG A 39 -4.52 9.47 -3.25
N HIS A 40 -4.50 9.69 -1.93
CA HIS A 40 -3.80 8.80 -1.00
C HIS A 40 -4.41 7.39 -0.99
N SER A 41 -5.73 7.23 -1.19
CA SER A 41 -6.37 5.91 -1.28
C SER A 41 -6.04 5.19 -2.58
N GLN A 42 -5.94 5.91 -3.70
CA GLN A 42 -5.49 5.36 -4.99
C GLN A 42 -4.03 4.87 -4.92
N GLU A 43 -3.14 5.68 -4.34
CA GLU A 43 -1.74 5.30 -4.14
C GLU A 43 -1.60 4.06 -3.23
N LEU A 44 -2.40 3.98 -2.17
CA LEU A 44 -2.44 2.80 -1.30
C LEU A 44 -2.92 1.56 -2.06
N ASP A 45 -3.95 1.69 -2.89
CA ASP A 45 -4.48 0.60 -3.70
C ASP A 45 -3.44 0.09 -4.72
N GLU A 46 -2.68 0.98 -5.35
CA GLU A 46 -1.58 0.60 -6.25
C GLU A 46 -0.52 -0.25 -5.54
N LEU A 47 -0.13 0.13 -4.32
CA LEU A 47 0.83 -0.62 -3.50
C LEU A 47 0.29 -2.00 -3.12
N LEU A 48 -0.97 -2.07 -2.70
CA LEU A 48 -1.66 -3.33 -2.37
C LEU A 48 -1.75 -4.25 -3.59
N ASN A 49 -2.13 -3.71 -4.75
CA ASN A 49 -2.20 -4.44 -6.01
C ASN A 49 -0.83 -4.95 -6.44
N ASN A 50 0.23 -4.16 -6.27
CA ASN A 50 1.60 -4.58 -6.56
C ASN A 50 2.04 -5.73 -5.65
N TYR A 51 1.77 -5.63 -4.35
CA TYR A 51 2.05 -6.70 -3.38
C TYR A 51 1.28 -7.97 -3.72
N HIS A 52 -0.01 -7.85 -4.04
CA HIS A 52 -0.86 -8.98 -4.40
C HIS A 52 -0.34 -9.68 -5.66
N LYS A 53 -0.03 -8.92 -6.72
CA LYS A 53 0.52 -9.44 -7.98
C LYS A 53 1.85 -10.18 -7.78
N LYS A 54 2.72 -9.68 -6.90
CA LYS A 54 4.07 -10.23 -6.69
C LYS A 54 4.12 -11.42 -5.73
N TYR A 55 3.27 -11.43 -4.70
CA TYR A 55 3.45 -12.35 -3.56
C TYR A 55 2.22 -13.18 -3.19
N ILE A 56 1.03 -12.80 -3.66
CA ILE A 56 -0.21 -13.54 -3.37
C ILE A 56 -0.67 -14.37 -4.57
N LYS A 57 -0.24 -14.06 -5.81
CA LYS A 57 -0.70 -14.73 -7.02
C LYS A 57 -0.50 -16.26 -7.00
N LYS A 58 -1.54 -16.97 -6.56
CA LYS A 58 -1.96 -18.28 -7.01
C LYS A 58 -3.50 -18.28 -6.98
N ILE A 59 -4.10 -17.98 -8.12
CA ILE A 59 -5.47 -18.39 -8.41
C ILE A 59 -5.39 -19.10 -9.76
N ASN A 60 -5.86 -20.35 -9.75
CA ASN A 60 -5.87 -21.33 -10.83
C ASN A 60 -6.46 -20.80 -12.14
#